data_AF-A0A8W8KTN9-F1
#
_entry.id   AF-A0A8W8KTN9-F1
#
_cell.length_a   1.000
_cell.length_b   1.000
_cell.length_c   1.000
_cell.angle_alpha   90.00
_cell.angle_beta   90.00
_cell.angle_gamma   90.00
#
_symmetry.space_group_name_H-M   'P 1'
#
loop_
_entity.id
_entity.type
_entity.pdbx_description
1 polymer ?
#
loop_
_entity_poly.entity_id
_entity_poly.type
_entity_poly.pdbx_seq_one_letter_code
_entity_poly.pdbx_strand_id
1 'polypeptide(L)'
;MVGNQKTQKETDSTVQNKSKKSPKTSACENNPKDCYPPDGFLIDQKFSIQLVVLLISVPIVNILMKSDNVEKYIETVERKVDSTQEKFIELDKKFTVAENKLPKLEKLLHEDHFTRLLDKEWEKRKVLLTNELEKKHAILNDTVDNTLKTVNERVHRFSNETKILRKETERLDRLDGVDGVLNVTNERLDGVDGVLNVTNERLDGVDDGVLNVTNERLDGVDRLFNVINADLYDISLYIVVLLFAVGFAVFLAAYEKLVSKQHRTVDSTAPAEVMNGYTLESGPNKRLKKKDQCSSDLIEKLSRKNKEKGVGIISFNSSTQENHQRSFEAIDISSSLPVQAYVILKLDDLMLVQPYTKMVIFVDYNERNIILESPETEIGDIRRRTTEVLLEIGCDVFVVYYRDKNSKSLPRENLYNTSLYSIEKQTVLSRLRSRGRVFTVYDTFHPQQVQMLKNCLK
;
A
#
# COMPACT_ATOMS: atom_id res chain seq x y z
N MET A 1 -17.97 -13.98 -84.36
CA MET A 1 -18.85 -13.03 -83.65
C MET A 1 -18.11 -12.63 -82.38
N VAL A 2 -17.29 -11.56 -82.37
CA VAL A 2 -17.55 -10.11 -82.51
C VAL A 2 -17.86 -9.45 -81.15
N GLY A 3 -17.06 -8.40 -80.84
CA GLY A 3 -17.37 -7.26 -79.97
C GLY A 3 -16.99 -7.44 -78.49
N ASN A 4 -16.03 -6.76 -77.85
CA ASN A 4 -15.40 -5.44 -78.01
C ASN A 4 -16.34 -4.23 -77.79
N GLN A 5 -15.97 -3.37 -76.82
CA GLN A 5 -16.32 -1.94 -76.58
C GLN A 5 -16.69 -1.67 -75.10
N LYS A 6 -16.40 -0.51 -74.47
CA LYS A 6 -15.45 0.60 -74.65
C LYS A 6 -15.67 1.55 -73.44
N THR A 7 -14.59 2.10 -72.89
CA THR A 7 -14.36 3.47 -72.36
C THR A 7 -15.51 4.41 -71.97
N GLN A 8 -15.32 5.13 -70.85
CA GLN A 8 -15.29 6.60 -70.66
C GLN A 8 -15.17 6.92 -69.16
N LYS A 9 -14.64 8.03 -68.62
CA LYS A 9 -13.78 9.15 -69.06
C LYS A 9 -13.45 9.95 -67.78
N GLU A 10 -12.17 10.25 -67.56
CA GLU A 10 -11.59 11.54 -67.15
C GLU A 10 -12.46 12.63 -66.46
N THR A 11 -11.98 13.17 -65.33
CA THR A 11 -11.91 14.63 -65.09
C THR A 11 -10.95 14.98 -63.94
N ASP A 12 -10.08 15.94 -64.23
CA ASP A 12 -9.13 16.63 -63.38
C ASP A 12 -9.75 17.39 -62.20
N SER A 13 -8.98 17.59 -61.12
CA SER A 13 -8.79 18.94 -60.55
C SER A 13 -7.64 19.03 -59.54
N THR A 14 -6.66 19.83 -59.95
CA THR A 14 -5.57 20.55 -59.27
C THR A 14 -5.94 21.23 -57.95
N VAL A 15 -5.17 21.07 -56.86
CA VAL A 15 -4.95 22.14 -55.84
C VAL A 15 -3.56 22.04 -55.15
N GLN A 16 -2.68 22.96 -55.55
CA GLN A 16 -1.75 23.82 -54.79
C GLN A 16 -0.87 23.29 -53.63
N ASN A 17 0.43 23.23 -53.93
CA ASN A 17 1.56 23.44 -53.01
C ASN A 17 1.63 24.90 -52.54
N LYS A 18 1.77 25.14 -51.22
CA LYS A 18 2.30 26.40 -50.67
C LYS A 18 3.25 26.17 -49.51
N SER A 19 4.50 26.54 -49.79
CA SER A 19 5.60 26.88 -48.88
C SER A 19 5.17 27.69 -47.65
N LYS A 20 5.73 27.36 -46.47
CA LYS A 20 5.95 28.32 -45.37
C LYS A 20 7.13 27.90 -44.46
N LYS A 21 8.23 28.64 -44.66
CA LYS A 21 9.13 29.25 -43.66
C LYS A 21 9.45 28.48 -42.36
N SER A 22 10.72 28.10 -42.29
CA SER A 22 11.53 27.92 -41.08
C SER A 22 11.58 29.18 -40.18
N PRO A 23 11.62 29.02 -38.85
CA PRO A 23 12.17 30.01 -37.94
C PRO A 23 13.62 29.71 -37.60
N LYS A 24 14.35 30.82 -37.44
CA LYS A 24 15.77 30.96 -37.18
C LYS A 24 16.19 30.33 -35.85
N THR A 25 17.32 29.64 -35.89
CA THR A 25 18.20 29.39 -34.75
C THR A 25 18.83 30.71 -34.29
N SER A 26 18.63 31.07 -33.02
CA SER A 26 19.41 32.11 -32.34
C SER A 26 20.29 31.47 -31.29
N ALA A 27 21.55 31.86 -31.32
CA ALA A 27 22.64 31.44 -30.46
C ALA A 27 22.35 31.62 -28.96
N CYS A 28 22.83 30.66 -28.17
CA CYS A 28 23.38 30.87 -26.83
C CYS A 28 24.50 29.84 -26.65
N GLU A 29 25.72 30.33 -26.84
CA GLU A 29 26.97 29.72 -26.40
C GLU A 29 27.23 30.19 -24.95
N ASN A 30 27.95 29.37 -24.16
CA ASN A 30 28.58 29.65 -22.85
C ASN A 30 27.89 29.07 -21.59
N ASN A 31 28.11 27.77 -21.29
CA ASN A 31 28.85 27.27 -20.09
C ASN A 31 28.67 25.73 -19.94
N PRO A 32 29.71 24.88 -20.06
CA PRO A 32 29.56 23.42 -20.00
C PRO A 32 29.83 22.82 -18.60
N LYS A 33 29.24 23.36 -17.52
CA LYS A 33 29.45 22.80 -16.17
C LYS A 33 28.23 22.59 -15.26
N ASP A 34 27.03 23.08 -15.60
CA ASP A 34 25.89 23.03 -14.66
C ASP A 34 24.63 22.38 -15.24
N CYS A 35 24.78 21.19 -15.85
CA CYS A 35 23.64 20.36 -16.24
C CYS A 35 23.83 18.93 -15.74
N TYR A 36 23.80 18.73 -14.42
CA TYR A 36 23.46 17.43 -13.85
C TYR A 36 21.93 17.37 -13.68
N PRO A 37 21.24 16.34 -14.22
CA PRO A 37 19.84 16.13 -13.88
C PRO A 37 19.73 15.80 -12.38
N PRO A 38 18.64 16.19 -11.70
CA PRO A 38 18.47 15.87 -10.29
C PRO A 38 18.46 14.35 -10.11
N ASP A 39 19.26 13.86 -9.16
CA ASP A 39 19.54 12.44 -8.87
C ASP A 39 18.29 11.57 -8.61
N GLY A 40 17.09 12.17 -8.54
CA GLY A 40 15.82 11.47 -8.39
C GLY A 40 15.28 10.81 -9.67
N PHE A 41 15.64 11.27 -10.87
CA PHE A 41 15.05 10.76 -12.12
C PHE A 41 15.71 9.47 -12.62
N LEU A 42 16.99 9.26 -12.28
CA LEU A 42 17.77 8.08 -12.67
C LEU A 42 17.47 6.85 -11.79
N ILE A 43 16.99 7.06 -10.57
CA ILE A 43 16.61 5.99 -9.63
C ILE A 43 15.31 5.34 -10.09
N ASP A 44 14.37 6.12 -10.63
CA ASP A 44 13.05 5.66 -11.04
C ASP A 44 13.07 4.86 -12.36
N GLN A 45 13.93 5.24 -13.32
CA GLN A 45 14.18 4.42 -14.51
C GLN A 45 14.91 3.11 -14.18
N LYS A 46 15.85 3.11 -13.22
CA LYS A 46 16.53 1.87 -12.78
C LYS A 46 15.56 0.91 -12.10
N PHE A 47 14.64 1.41 -11.28
CA PHE A 47 13.60 0.60 -10.66
C PHE A 47 12.61 0.05 -11.69
N SER A 48 12.19 0.87 -12.65
CA SER A 48 11.28 0.43 -13.72
C SER A 48 11.92 -0.62 -14.64
N ILE A 49 13.19 -0.47 -15.00
CA ILE A 49 13.95 -1.48 -15.76
C ILE A 49 14.14 -2.76 -14.94
N GLN A 50 14.45 -2.65 -13.64
CA GLN A 50 14.56 -3.84 -12.76
C GLN A 50 13.23 -4.57 -12.58
N LEU A 51 12.11 -3.85 -12.50
CA LEU A 51 10.78 -4.43 -12.38
C LEU A 51 10.35 -5.13 -13.67
N VAL A 52 10.65 -4.54 -14.83
CA VAL A 52 10.41 -5.16 -16.15
C VAL A 52 11.30 -6.39 -16.34
N VAL A 53 12.56 -6.36 -15.91
CA VAL A 53 13.46 -7.52 -15.91
C VAL A 53 12.96 -8.62 -14.96
N LEU A 54 12.40 -8.28 -13.80
CA LEU A 54 11.77 -9.23 -12.87
C LEU A 54 10.48 -9.84 -13.43
N LEU A 55 9.64 -9.04 -14.09
CA LEU A 55 8.38 -9.49 -14.68
C LEU A 55 8.58 -10.35 -15.94
N ILE A 56 9.66 -10.14 -16.69
CA ILE A 56 10.04 -10.98 -17.84
C ILE A 56 10.80 -12.24 -17.38
N SER A 57 11.62 -12.14 -16.32
CA SER A 57 12.42 -13.28 -15.85
C SER A 57 11.59 -14.33 -15.11
N VAL A 58 10.52 -13.99 -14.39
CA VAL A 58 9.71 -14.98 -13.66
C VAL A 58 8.97 -15.96 -14.59
N PRO A 59 8.31 -15.53 -15.68
CA PRO A 59 7.73 -16.44 -16.69
C PRO A 59 8.80 -17.25 -17.41
N ILE A 60 9.95 -16.64 -17.76
CA ILE A 60 11.07 -17.33 -18.42
C ILE A 60 11.67 -18.40 -17.51
N VAL A 61 11.85 -18.11 -16.22
CA VAL A 61 12.31 -19.08 -15.20
C VAL A 61 11.27 -20.17 -14.97
N ASN A 62 9.97 -19.88 -15.00
CA ASN A 62 8.93 -20.90 -14.89
C ASN A 62 8.83 -21.78 -16.16
N ILE A 63 9.14 -21.23 -17.34
CA ILE A 63 9.26 -21.97 -18.61
C ILE A 63 10.55 -22.81 -18.62
N LEU A 64 11.68 -22.26 -18.14
CA LEU A 64 12.95 -22.98 -17.96
C LEU A 64 12.83 -24.10 -16.92
N MET A 65 12.18 -23.88 -15.77
CA MET A 65 11.94 -24.93 -14.79
C MET A 65 10.97 -26.02 -15.29
N LYS A 66 10.10 -25.71 -16.25
CA LYS A 66 9.32 -26.72 -16.98
C LYS A 66 10.16 -27.43 -18.05
N SER A 67 11.14 -26.79 -18.68
CA SER A 67 12.07 -27.46 -19.59
C SER A 67 13.06 -28.35 -18.85
N ASP A 68 13.53 -27.98 -17.66
CA ASP A 68 14.39 -28.81 -16.81
C ASP A 68 13.72 -30.16 -16.48
N ASN A 69 12.40 -30.16 -16.30
CA ASN A 69 11.62 -31.39 -16.10
C ASN A 69 11.50 -32.23 -17.37
N VAL A 70 11.49 -31.59 -18.55
CA VAL A 70 11.50 -32.28 -19.85
C VAL A 70 12.90 -32.84 -20.14
N GLU A 71 13.95 -32.08 -19.85
CA GLU A 71 15.35 -32.47 -20.00
C GLU A 71 15.70 -33.65 -19.07
N LYS A 72 15.28 -33.60 -17.80
CA LYS A 72 15.42 -34.72 -16.86
C LYS A 72 14.64 -35.97 -17.29
N TYR A 73 13.51 -35.79 -17.99
CA TYR A 73 12.74 -36.90 -18.55
C TYR A 73 13.44 -37.49 -19.79
N ILE A 74 13.99 -36.65 -20.66
CA ILE A 74 14.80 -37.05 -21.84
C ILE A 74 16.05 -37.80 -21.38
N GLU A 75 16.82 -37.29 -20.41
CA GLU A 75 17.99 -37.98 -19.84
C GLU A 75 17.63 -39.35 -19.25
N THR A 76 16.43 -39.48 -18.68
CA THR A 76 15.95 -40.75 -18.11
C THR A 76 15.57 -41.75 -19.20
N VAL A 77 15.07 -41.28 -20.33
CA VAL A 77 14.81 -42.11 -21.52
C VAL A 77 16.13 -42.52 -22.18
N GLU A 78 17.07 -41.60 -22.37
CA GLU A 78 18.40 -41.87 -22.94
C GLU A 78 19.17 -42.91 -22.11
N ARG A 79 19.23 -42.77 -20.78
CA ARG A 79 19.85 -43.79 -19.90
C ARG A 79 19.23 -45.18 -20.02
N LYS A 80 17.91 -45.27 -20.28
CA LYS A 80 17.25 -46.56 -20.49
C LYS A 80 17.58 -47.17 -21.86
N VAL A 81 17.75 -46.34 -22.89
CA VAL A 81 18.18 -46.77 -24.22
C VAL A 81 19.62 -47.30 -24.14
N ASP A 82 20.55 -46.56 -23.53
CA ASP A 82 21.95 -46.95 -23.39
C ASP A 82 22.12 -48.28 -22.64
N SER A 83 21.41 -48.44 -21.50
CA SER A 83 21.44 -49.68 -20.72
C SER A 83 20.89 -50.88 -21.52
N THR A 84 19.93 -50.66 -22.41
CA THR A 84 19.37 -51.72 -23.26
C THR A 84 20.34 -52.09 -24.38
N GLN A 85 21.04 -51.10 -24.93
CA GLN A 85 22.05 -51.29 -25.98
C GLN A 85 23.28 -52.04 -25.45
N GLU A 86 23.74 -51.77 -24.23
CA GLU A 86 24.82 -52.53 -23.58
C GLU A 86 24.48 -54.02 -23.41
N LYS A 87 23.24 -54.34 -23.00
CA LYS A 87 22.80 -55.73 -22.87
C LYS A 87 22.79 -56.46 -24.22
N PHE A 88 22.48 -55.76 -25.29
CA PHE A 88 22.55 -56.32 -26.65
C PHE A 88 24.00 -56.63 -27.05
N ILE A 89 24.94 -55.72 -26.76
CA ILE A 89 26.38 -55.92 -27.02
C ILE A 89 26.92 -57.12 -26.20
N GLU A 90 26.50 -57.27 -24.95
CA GLU A 90 26.91 -58.41 -24.12
C GLU A 90 26.35 -59.75 -24.65
N LEU A 91 25.12 -59.74 -25.15
CA LEU A 91 24.49 -60.90 -25.76
C LEU A 91 25.21 -61.31 -27.05
N ASP A 92 25.56 -60.33 -27.89
CA ASP A 92 26.30 -60.54 -29.14
C ASP A 92 27.68 -61.15 -28.88
N LYS A 93 28.42 -60.64 -27.90
CA LYS A 93 29.71 -61.23 -27.46
C LYS A 93 29.58 -62.69 -27.01
N LYS A 94 28.52 -63.02 -26.26
CA LYS A 94 28.25 -64.41 -25.83
C LYS A 94 27.97 -65.31 -27.02
N PHE A 95 27.27 -64.80 -28.03
CA PHE A 95 27.00 -65.49 -29.28
C PHE A 95 28.30 -65.77 -30.06
N THR A 96 29.16 -64.76 -30.23
CA THR A 96 30.45 -64.91 -30.92
C THR A 96 31.36 -65.92 -30.22
N VAL A 97 31.38 -65.96 -28.89
CA VAL A 97 32.17 -66.95 -28.12
C VAL A 97 31.62 -68.38 -28.30
N ALA A 98 30.30 -68.54 -28.39
CA ALA A 98 29.68 -69.83 -28.66
C ALA A 98 29.97 -70.31 -30.09
N GLU A 99 29.87 -69.41 -31.07
CA GLU A 99 30.15 -69.68 -32.47
C GLU A 99 31.62 -70.10 -32.71
N ASN A 100 32.58 -69.45 -32.04
CA ASN A 100 33.99 -69.83 -32.12
C ASN A 100 34.33 -71.18 -31.46
N LYS A 101 33.45 -71.73 -30.60
CA LYS A 101 33.63 -73.05 -29.98
C LYS A 101 33.02 -74.18 -30.82
N LEU A 102 32.11 -73.86 -31.74
CA LEU A 102 31.44 -74.83 -32.62
C LEU A 102 32.42 -75.69 -33.45
N PRO A 103 33.45 -75.12 -34.10
CA PRO A 103 34.38 -75.88 -34.96
C PRO A 103 35.25 -76.87 -34.19
N LYS A 104 35.47 -76.64 -32.88
CA LYS A 104 36.22 -77.57 -32.01
C LYS A 104 35.39 -78.79 -31.61
N LEU A 105 34.07 -78.63 -31.46
CA LEU A 105 33.16 -79.77 -31.26
C LEU A 105 33.01 -80.58 -32.56
N GLU A 106 32.97 -79.91 -33.71
CA GLU A 106 32.80 -80.51 -35.03
C GLU A 106 33.92 -81.51 -35.38
N LYS A 107 35.16 -81.25 -34.94
CA LYS A 107 36.30 -82.17 -35.11
C LYS A 107 36.27 -83.44 -34.24
N LEU A 108 35.53 -83.44 -33.13
CA LEU A 108 35.45 -84.58 -32.20
C LEU A 108 34.36 -85.58 -32.60
N LEU A 109 33.64 -85.30 -33.68
CA LEU A 109 32.29 -85.78 -33.86
C LEU A 109 32.11 -86.34 -35.28
N HIS A 110 32.84 -87.42 -35.57
CA HIS A 110 32.85 -88.08 -36.87
C HIS A 110 31.66 -89.03 -37.11
N GLU A 111 30.60 -88.94 -36.29
CA GLU A 111 29.37 -89.71 -36.46
C GLU A 111 28.27 -88.84 -37.08
N ASP A 112 27.93 -89.15 -38.33
CA ASP A 112 26.92 -88.49 -39.19
C ASP A 112 25.51 -88.37 -38.54
N HIS A 113 25.28 -89.11 -37.45
CA HIS A 113 24.06 -89.07 -36.66
C HIS A 113 24.02 -87.89 -35.68
N PHE A 114 25.15 -87.52 -35.07
CA PHE A 114 25.18 -86.47 -34.04
C PHE A 114 25.19 -85.08 -34.67
N THR A 115 25.82 -84.89 -35.82
CA THR A 115 25.73 -83.64 -36.61
C THR A 115 24.28 -83.34 -37.02
N ARG A 116 23.52 -84.35 -37.49
CA ARG A 116 22.10 -84.20 -37.80
C ARG A 116 21.24 -83.85 -36.58
N LEU A 117 21.58 -84.38 -35.40
CA LEU A 117 20.88 -84.03 -34.16
C LEU A 117 21.18 -82.59 -33.71
N LEU A 118 22.43 -82.15 -33.83
CA LEU A 118 22.84 -80.78 -33.54
C LEU A 118 22.18 -79.78 -34.48
N ASP A 119 22.17 -80.03 -35.79
CA ASP A 119 21.50 -79.15 -36.76
C ASP A 119 20.01 -79.03 -36.47
N LYS A 120 19.36 -80.15 -36.11
CA LYS A 120 17.92 -80.14 -35.77
C LYS A 120 17.64 -79.38 -34.47
N GLU A 121 18.49 -79.48 -33.46
CA GLU A 121 18.40 -78.68 -32.23
C GLU A 121 18.70 -77.20 -32.49
N TRP A 122 19.71 -76.91 -33.31
CA TRP A 122 20.11 -75.56 -33.67
C TRP A 122 19.01 -74.83 -34.42
N GLU A 123 18.42 -75.45 -35.44
CA GLU A 123 17.30 -74.85 -36.19
C GLU A 123 16.06 -74.64 -35.31
N LYS A 124 15.77 -75.55 -34.37
CA LYS A 124 14.71 -75.32 -33.36
C LYS A 124 15.00 -74.10 -32.49
N ARG A 125 16.22 -73.96 -31.99
CA ARG A 125 16.62 -72.81 -31.15
C ARG A 125 16.63 -71.51 -31.94
N LYS A 126 17.05 -71.55 -33.19
CA LYS A 126 17.03 -70.40 -34.09
C LYS A 126 15.60 -69.90 -34.31
N VAL A 127 14.66 -70.78 -34.64
CA VAL A 127 13.24 -70.43 -34.78
C VAL A 127 12.67 -69.87 -33.48
N LEU A 128 13.00 -70.47 -32.32
CA LEU A 128 12.57 -69.98 -31.02
C LEU A 128 13.09 -68.57 -30.74
N LEU A 129 14.38 -68.33 -30.97
CA LEU A 129 15.03 -67.04 -30.75
C LEU A 129 14.49 -65.97 -31.70
N THR A 130 14.27 -66.29 -32.98
CA THR A 130 13.66 -65.36 -33.94
C THR A 130 12.27 -64.95 -33.49
N ASN A 131 11.42 -65.90 -33.09
CA ASN A 131 10.08 -65.60 -32.60
C ASN A 131 10.09 -64.75 -31.32
N GLU A 132 11.03 -65.01 -30.40
CA GLU A 132 11.16 -64.21 -29.18
C GLU A 132 11.65 -62.78 -29.48
N LEU A 133 12.57 -62.65 -30.44
CA LEU A 133 13.09 -61.36 -30.90
C LEU A 133 12.00 -60.53 -31.58
N GLU A 134 11.23 -61.13 -32.49
CA GLU A 134 10.09 -60.48 -33.16
C GLU A 134 9.04 -60.01 -32.14
N LYS A 135 8.73 -60.85 -31.15
CA LYS A 135 7.79 -60.49 -30.08
C LYS A 135 8.30 -59.30 -29.26
N LYS A 136 9.59 -59.28 -28.90
CA LYS A 136 10.20 -58.15 -28.19
C LYS A 136 10.23 -56.88 -29.05
N HIS A 137 10.50 -57.02 -30.34
CA HIS A 137 10.51 -55.91 -31.29
C HIS A 137 9.11 -55.29 -31.45
N ALA A 138 8.06 -56.12 -31.55
CA ALA A 138 6.68 -55.66 -31.59
C ALA A 138 6.28 -54.90 -30.32
N ILE A 139 6.60 -55.44 -29.13
CA ILE A 139 6.32 -54.77 -27.85
C ILE A 139 7.06 -53.42 -27.76
N LEU A 140 8.30 -53.36 -28.25
CA LEU A 140 9.08 -52.13 -28.25
C LEU A 140 8.46 -51.08 -29.17
N ASN A 141 8.07 -51.45 -30.39
CA ASN A 141 7.44 -50.53 -31.34
C ASN A 141 6.10 -49.99 -30.79
N ASP A 142 5.26 -50.86 -30.23
CA ASP A 142 4.00 -50.44 -29.59
C ASP A 142 4.24 -49.48 -28.43
N THR A 143 5.30 -49.71 -27.64
CA THR A 143 5.66 -48.83 -26.53
C THR A 143 6.13 -47.47 -27.05
N VAL A 144 6.99 -47.46 -28.07
CA VAL A 144 7.50 -46.23 -28.70
C VAL A 144 6.35 -45.42 -29.28
N ASP A 145 5.45 -46.03 -30.05
CA ASP A 145 4.31 -45.34 -30.67
C ASP A 145 3.37 -44.72 -29.63
N ASN A 146 3.06 -45.46 -28.55
CA ASN A 146 2.23 -44.94 -27.46
C ASN A 146 2.90 -43.76 -26.74
N THR A 147 4.22 -43.83 -26.52
CA THR A 147 4.96 -42.72 -25.91
C THR A 147 5.03 -41.49 -26.82
N LEU A 148 5.27 -41.68 -28.12
CA LEU A 148 5.28 -40.61 -29.12
C LEU A 148 3.92 -39.91 -29.19
N LYS A 149 2.83 -40.68 -29.21
CA LYS A 149 1.47 -40.13 -29.19
C LYS A 149 1.23 -39.26 -27.96
N THR A 150 1.61 -39.76 -26.78
CA THR A 150 1.46 -39.03 -25.51
C THR A 150 2.28 -37.74 -25.49
N VAL A 151 3.52 -37.78 -26.00
CA VAL A 151 4.38 -36.60 -26.10
C VAL A 151 3.78 -35.58 -27.06
N ASN A 152 3.28 -36.02 -28.21
CA ASN A 152 2.66 -35.13 -29.19
C ASN A 152 1.42 -34.41 -28.63
N GLU A 153 0.57 -35.11 -27.89
CA GLU A 153 -0.59 -34.51 -27.20
C GLU A 153 -0.16 -33.46 -26.17
N ARG A 154 0.92 -33.72 -25.41
CA ARG A 154 1.48 -32.75 -24.46
C ARG A 154 2.05 -31.52 -25.16
N VAL A 155 2.78 -31.70 -26.26
CA VAL A 155 3.35 -30.60 -27.06
C VAL A 155 2.22 -29.72 -27.61
N HIS A 156 1.14 -30.31 -28.13
CA HIS A 156 -0.03 -29.55 -28.57
C HIS A 156 -0.69 -28.75 -27.44
N ARG A 157 -0.81 -29.33 -26.25
CA ARG A 157 -1.33 -28.62 -25.07
C ARG A 157 -0.44 -27.42 -24.70
N PHE A 158 0.87 -27.64 -24.63
CA PHE A 158 1.84 -26.58 -24.36
C PHE A 158 1.77 -25.46 -25.41
N SER A 159 1.64 -25.80 -26.70
CA SER A 159 1.49 -24.83 -27.79
C SER A 159 0.24 -23.96 -27.63
N ASN A 160 -0.85 -24.50 -27.08
CA ASN A 160 -2.06 -23.72 -26.82
C ASN A 160 -1.90 -22.82 -25.58
N GLU A 161 -1.27 -23.31 -24.51
CA GLU A 161 -0.96 -22.51 -23.32
C GLU A 161 -0.09 -21.30 -23.67
N THR A 162 0.95 -21.48 -24.49
CA THR A 162 1.83 -20.37 -24.90
C THR A 162 1.10 -19.31 -25.74
N LYS A 163 0.14 -19.71 -26.59
CA LYS A 163 -0.71 -18.76 -27.31
C LYS A 163 -1.60 -17.94 -26.38
N ILE A 164 -2.12 -18.54 -25.31
CA ILE A 164 -2.94 -17.83 -24.31
C ILE A 164 -2.06 -16.81 -23.57
N LEU A 165 -0.89 -17.23 -23.10
CA LEU A 165 0.06 -16.36 -22.40
C LEU A 165 0.50 -15.17 -23.28
N ARG A 166 0.71 -15.40 -24.58
CA ARG A 166 1.02 -14.30 -25.51
C ARG A 166 -0.10 -13.27 -25.58
N LYS A 167 -1.36 -13.70 -25.67
CA LYS A 167 -2.53 -12.78 -25.66
C LYS A 167 -2.66 -12.02 -24.35
N GLU A 168 -2.30 -12.65 -23.23
CA GLU A 168 -2.27 -11.99 -21.92
C GLU A 168 -1.15 -10.96 -21.82
N THR A 169 0.01 -11.24 -22.43
CA THR A 169 1.12 -10.29 -22.56
C THR A 169 0.71 -9.09 -23.41
N GLU A 170 0.04 -9.29 -24.54
CA GLU A 170 -0.49 -8.20 -25.38
C GLU A 170 -1.54 -7.34 -24.64
N ARG A 171 -2.21 -7.90 -23.61
CA ARG A 171 -3.09 -7.10 -22.73
C ARG A 171 -2.31 -6.22 -21.77
N LEU A 172 -1.08 -6.60 -21.40
CA LEU A 172 -0.21 -5.78 -20.56
C LEU A 172 0.33 -4.57 -21.33
N ASP A 173 0.47 -4.63 -22.66
CA ASP A 173 0.82 -3.45 -23.48
C ASP A 173 -0.23 -2.32 -23.40
N ARG A 174 -1.42 -2.59 -22.85
CA ARG A 174 -2.39 -1.54 -22.50
C ARG A 174 -1.93 -0.66 -21.32
N LEU A 175 -0.81 -0.99 -20.67
CA LEU A 175 -0.13 -0.13 -19.69
C LEU A 175 0.38 1.17 -20.30
N ASP A 176 0.65 1.24 -21.60
CA ASP A 176 0.97 2.50 -22.29
C ASP A 176 -0.18 3.52 -22.17
N GLY A 177 -1.43 3.04 -22.05
CA GLY A 177 -2.58 3.88 -21.76
C GLY A 177 -2.56 4.47 -20.35
N VAL A 178 -1.93 3.78 -19.38
CA VAL A 178 -1.75 4.26 -18.00
C VAL A 178 -0.71 5.38 -17.98
N ASP A 179 0.38 5.27 -18.73
CA ASP A 179 1.39 6.32 -18.85
C ASP A 179 0.80 7.61 -19.44
N GLY A 180 -0.08 7.49 -20.44
CA GLY A 180 -0.81 8.63 -20.98
C GLY A 180 -1.70 9.32 -19.94
N VAL A 181 -2.44 8.55 -19.13
CA VAL A 181 -3.27 9.09 -18.04
C VAL A 181 -2.42 9.73 -16.96
N LEU A 182 -1.25 9.16 -16.65
CA LEU A 182 -0.32 9.70 -15.67
C LEU A 182 0.22 11.06 -16.13
N ASN A 183 0.61 11.19 -17.41
CA ASN A 183 1.10 12.45 -17.95
C ASN A 183 0.06 13.56 -17.90
N VAL A 184 -1.19 13.26 -18.29
CA VAL A 184 -2.31 14.22 -18.18
C VAL A 184 -2.58 14.59 -16.71
N THR A 185 -2.42 13.65 -15.79
CA THR A 185 -2.61 13.92 -14.35
C THR A 185 -1.53 14.86 -13.82
N ASN A 186 -0.28 14.69 -14.24
CA ASN A 186 0.82 15.57 -13.87
C ASN A 186 0.60 17.00 -14.40
N GLU A 187 0.24 17.17 -15.67
CA GLU A 187 -0.07 18.49 -16.23
C GLU A 187 -1.19 19.20 -15.46
N ARG A 188 -2.20 18.46 -15.00
CA ARG A 188 -3.28 19.00 -14.17
C ARG A 188 -2.81 19.39 -12.78
N LEU A 189 -1.87 18.65 -12.19
CA LEU A 189 -1.29 18.98 -10.88
C LEU A 189 -0.45 20.27 -10.96
N ASP A 190 0.37 20.41 -12.00
CA ASP A 190 1.14 21.65 -12.24
C ASP A 190 0.21 22.87 -12.37
N GLY A 191 -0.93 22.68 -13.05
CA GLY A 191 -1.97 23.72 -13.14
C GLY A 191 -2.59 24.10 -11.79
N VAL A 192 -2.78 23.13 -10.89
CA VAL A 192 -3.28 23.38 -9.53
C VAL A 192 -2.25 24.15 -8.70
N ASP A 193 -0.98 23.78 -8.79
CA ASP A 193 0.10 24.48 -8.08
C ASP A 193 0.20 25.95 -8.53
N GLY A 194 0.04 26.23 -9.83
CA GLY A 194 -0.03 27.59 -10.35
C GLY A 194 -1.18 28.41 -9.77
N VAL A 195 -2.39 27.83 -9.70
CA VAL A 195 -3.56 28.48 -9.08
C VAL A 195 -3.35 28.74 -7.60
N LEU A 196 -2.70 27.81 -6.90
CA LEU A 196 -2.43 27.91 -5.47
C LEU A 196 -1.44 29.05 -5.19
N ASN A 197 -0.40 29.21 -6.03
CA ASN A 197 0.54 30.31 -5.92
C ASN A 197 -0.13 31.68 -6.09
N VAL A 198 -0.97 31.83 -7.14
CA VAL A 198 -1.75 33.07 -7.35
C VAL A 198 -2.71 33.35 -6.19
N THR A 199 -3.29 32.31 -5.60
CA THR A 199 -4.19 32.45 -4.45
C THR A 199 -3.45 32.95 -3.21
N ASN A 200 -2.24 32.44 -2.97
CA ASN A 200 -1.39 32.92 -1.87
C ASN A 200 -0.99 34.39 -2.07
N GLU A 201 -0.53 34.77 -3.25
CA GLU A 201 -0.19 36.19 -3.54
C GLU A 201 -1.39 37.12 -3.31
N ARG A 202 -2.60 36.68 -3.65
CA ARG A 202 -3.82 37.46 -3.40
C ARG A 202 -4.17 37.54 -1.92
N LEU A 203 -3.93 36.48 -1.14
CA LEU A 203 -4.15 36.49 0.31
C LEU A 203 -3.16 37.44 1.00
N ASP A 204 -1.88 37.38 0.61
CA ASP A 204 -0.86 38.30 1.13
C ASP A 204 -1.24 39.76 0.82
N GLY A 205 -1.73 40.05 -0.38
CA GLY A 205 -2.22 41.38 -0.74
C GLY A 205 -3.45 41.85 0.06
N VAL A 206 -4.30 40.93 0.53
CA VAL A 206 -5.44 41.27 1.42
C VAL A 206 -4.94 41.57 2.83
N ASP A 207 -4.02 40.77 3.35
CA ASP A 207 -3.45 40.96 4.68
C ASP A 207 -2.66 42.27 4.76
N ASP A 208 -1.74 42.51 3.83
CA ASP A 208 -0.88 43.70 3.82
C ASP A 208 -1.64 44.97 3.40
N GLY A 209 -2.52 44.85 2.41
CA GLY A 209 -3.20 46.00 1.83
C GLY A 209 -4.47 46.37 2.59
N VAL A 210 -5.43 45.46 2.65
CA VAL A 210 -6.78 45.78 3.12
C VAL A 210 -6.83 45.83 4.65
N LEU A 211 -6.30 44.82 5.32
CA LEU A 211 -6.40 44.74 6.78
C LEU A 211 -5.52 45.78 7.46
N ASN A 212 -4.27 45.95 7.03
CA ASN A 212 -3.36 46.91 7.65
C ASN A 212 -3.85 48.36 7.48
N VAL A 213 -4.25 48.75 6.27
CA VAL A 213 -4.82 50.10 6.01
C VAL A 213 -6.13 50.30 6.79
N THR A 214 -6.97 49.27 6.91
CA THR A 214 -8.22 49.39 7.69
C THR A 214 -7.92 49.60 9.17
N ASN A 215 -6.94 48.90 9.73
CA ASN A 215 -6.50 49.10 11.12
C ASN A 215 -5.94 50.51 11.34
N GLU A 216 -5.08 51.02 10.45
CA GLU A 216 -4.57 52.39 10.54
C GLU A 216 -5.69 53.44 10.49
N ARG A 217 -6.70 53.22 9.64
CA ARG A 217 -7.88 54.11 9.57
C ARG A 217 -8.72 54.05 10.85
N LEU A 218 -8.90 52.86 11.44
CA LEU A 218 -9.60 52.70 12.71
C LEU A 218 -8.86 53.40 13.85
N ASP A 219 -7.53 53.25 13.94
CA ASP A 219 -6.69 53.96 14.92
C ASP A 219 -6.82 55.49 14.76
N GLY A 220 -6.91 55.98 13.52
CA GLY A 220 -7.17 57.39 13.24
C GLY A 220 -8.54 57.87 13.75
N VAL A 221 -9.58 57.06 13.56
CA VAL A 221 -10.94 57.35 14.07
C VAL A 221 -10.96 57.33 15.61
N ASP A 222 -10.30 56.37 16.24
CA ASP A 222 -10.22 56.28 17.70
C ASP A 222 -9.52 57.51 18.31
N ARG A 223 -8.45 58.00 17.67
CA ARG A 223 -7.80 59.26 18.07
C ARG A 223 -8.74 60.45 17.96
N LEU A 224 -9.50 60.55 16.87
CA LEU A 224 -10.48 61.63 16.68
C LEU A 224 -11.58 61.58 17.75
N PHE A 225 -12.09 60.39 18.05
CA PHE A 225 -13.10 60.19 19.09
C PHE A 225 -12.59 60.61 20.46
N ASN A 226 -11.34 60.28 20.79
CA ASN A 226 -10.71 60.71 22.05
C ASN A 226 -10.59 62.23 22.17
N VAL A 227 -10.22 62.93 21.09
CA VAL A 227 -10.16 64.40 21.07
C VAL A 227 -11.56 65.00 21.26
N ILE A 228 -12.56 64.54 20.50
CA ILE A 228 -13.94 65.03 20.63
C ILE A 228 -14.49 64.78 22.04
N ASN A 229 -14.19 63.63 22.63
CA ASN A 229 -14.66 63.29 23.96
C ASN A 229 -14.02 64.18 25.04
N ALA A 230 -12.74 64.55 24.87
CA ALA A 230 -12.08 65.52 25.73
C ALA A 230 -12.71 66.92 25.60
N ASP A 231 -12.93 67.39 24.37
CA ASP A 231 -13.58 68.69 24.12
C ASP A 231 -15.01 68.73 24.71
N LEU A 232 -15.76 67.64 24.57
CA LEU A 232 -17.10 67.52 25.18
C LEU A 232 -17.04 67.56 26.70
N TYR A 233 -16.03 66.95 27.31
CA TYR A 233 -15.83 66.99 28.76
C TYR A 233 -15.55 68.43 29.23
N ASP A 234 -14.70 69.17 28.52
CA ASP A 234 -14.39 70.57 28.83
C ASP A 234 -15.62 71.48 28.67
N ILE A 235 -16.40 71.30 27.60
CA ILE A 235 -17.66 72.03 27.40
C ILE A 235 -18.67 71.69 28.51
N SER A 236 -18.80 70.40 28.86
CA SER A 236 -19.67 69.96 29.93
C SER A 236 -19.29 70.60 31.27
N LEU A 237 -17.99 70.65 31.58
CA LEU A 237 -17.47 71.30 32.77
C LEU A 237 -17.80 72.80 32.78
N TYR A 238 -17.64 73.49 31.65
CA TYR A 238 -17.98 74.92 31.52
C TYR A 238 -19.47 75.18 31.76
N ILE A 239 -20.35 74.33 31.21
CA ILE A 239 -21.80 74.42 31.45
C ILE A 239 -22.11 74.22 32.94
N VAL A 240 -21.50 73.24 33.59
CA VAL A 240 -21.69 72.99 35.03
C VAL A 240 -21.26 74.21 35.85
N VAL A 241 -20.08 74.79 35.57
CA VAL A 241 -19.60 76.00 36.24
C VAL A 241 -20.54 77.20 36.01
N LEU A 242 -21.03 77.38 34.79
CA LEU A 242 -21.99 78.44 34.46
C LEU A 242 -23.31 78.26 35.22
N LEU A 243 -23.84 77.03 35.27
CA LEU A 243 -25.04 76.70 36.04
C LEU A 243 -24.83 76.94 37.55
N PHE A 244 -23.66 76.62 38.09
CA PHE A 244 -23.31 76.94 39.47
C PHE A 244 -23.22 78.45 39.70
N ALA A 245 -22.63 79.22 38.79
CA ALA A 245 -22.53 80.67 38.90
C ALA A 245 -23.92 81.34 38.85
N VAL A 246 -24.79 80.90 37.93
CA VAL A 246 -26.18 81.35 37.85
C VAL A 246 -26.96 80.93 39.09
N GLY A 247 -26.84 79.68 39.51
CA GLY A 247 -27.45 79.16 40.72
C GLY A 247 -27.00 79.91 41.97
N PHE A 248 -25.72 80.28 42.06
CA PHE A 248 -25.15 81.07 43.14
C PHE A 248 -25.67 82.51 43.12
N ALA A 249 -25.80 83.13 41.94
CA ALA A 249 -26.40 84.45 41.81
C ALA A 249 -27.88 84.47 42.22
N VAL A 250 -28.64 83.45 41.80
CA VAL A 250 -30.04 83.25 42.21
C VAL A 250 -30.11 82.99 43.71
N PHE A 251 -29.21 82.17 44.26
CA PHE A 251 -29.12 81.90 45.69
C PHE A 251 -28.79 83.16 46.49
N LEU A 252 -27.84 83.98 46.06
CA LEU A 252 -27.52 85.27 46.70
C LEU A 252 -28.71 86.24 46.66
N ALA A 253 -29.39 86.35 45.51
CA ALA A 253 -30.59 87.17 45.39
C ALA A 253 -31.76 86.65 46.27
N ALA A 254 -31.92 85.33 46.37
CA ALA A 254 -32.87 84.70 47.27
C ALA A 254 -32.45 84.84 48.74
N TYR A 255 -31.14 84.83 49.04
CA TYR A 255 -30.58 84.99 50.38
C TYR A 255 -30.79 86.41 50.90
N GLU A 256 -30.58 87.46 50.09
CA GLU A 256 -30.99 88.82 50.44
C GLU A 256 -32.50 88.89 50.71
N LYS A 257 -33.30 88.18 49.90
CA LYS A 257 -34.75 88.09 50.09
C LYS A 257 -35.16 87.29 51.33
N LEU A 258 -34.34 86.35 51.80
CA LEU A 258 -34.58 85.48 52.96
C LEU A 258 -34.05 86.07 54.28
N VAL A 259 -33.01 86.92 54.25
CA VAL A 259 -32.51 87.65 55.43
C VAL A 259 -33.50 88.75 55.90
N SER A 260 -34.49 89.11 55.08
CA SER A 260 -35.64 89.94 55.49
C SER A 260 -36.80 89.16 56.16
N LYS A 261 -36.67 87.84 56.36
CA LYS A 261 -37.73 87.03 56.96
C LYS A 261 -37.19 85.98 57.94
N GLN A 262 -36.82 86.47 59.13
CA GLN A 262 -36.66 85.64 60.32
C GLN A 262 -37.99 84.96 60.66
N HIS A 263 -38.08 83.63 60.50
CA HIS A 263 -38.46 82.68 61.56
C HIS A 263 -38.77 81.25 61.07
N ARG A 264 -38.20 80.28 61.81
CA ARG A 264 -38.68 78.90 62.10
C ARG A 264 -38.59 77.88 60.93
N THR A 265 -38.36 76.58 61.09
CA THR A 265 -38.05 75.62 62.18
C THR A 265 -37.77 74.25 61.52
N VAL A 266 -36.82 73.48 62.07
CA VAL A 266 -36.93 72.04 62.44
C VAL A 266 -36.91 70.91 61.37
N ASP A 267 -35.97 69.97 61.65
CA ASP A 267 -35.90 68.51 61.47
C ASP A 267 -35.64 67.75 60.14
N SER A 268 -34.54 66.97 60.23
CA SER A 268 -34.43 65.51 60.05
C SER A 268 -34.04 64.84 58.72
N THR A 269 -33.14 63.86 58.93
CA THR A 269 -32.97 62.55 58.26
C THR A 269 -32.13 62.43 56.97
N ALA A 270 -31.07 61.63 57.12
CA ALA A 270 -30.31 60.89 56.08
C ALA A 270 -31.21 59.81 55.40
N PRO A 271 -30.81 59.08 54.34
CA PRO A 271 -29.65 58.17 54.36
C PRO A 271 -28.89 57.97 53.02
N ALA A 272 -27.86 57.12 53.11
CA ALA A 272 -26.99 56.56 52.08
C ALA A 272 -27.70 55.66 51.05
N GLU A 273 -27.02 55.34 49.94
CA GLU A 273 -26.87 53.99 49.33
C GLU A 273 -25.95 54.08 48.06
N VAL A 274 -24.84 53.32 47.92
CA VAL A 274 -24.71 51.92 47.39
C VAL A 274 -24.89 51.92 45.85
N MET A 275 -24.02 51.37 44.97
CA MET A 275 -23.52 49.99 44.86
C MET A 275 -22.56 49.83 43.65
N ASN A 276 -21.58 48.92 43.78
CA ASN A 276 -20.98 47.94 42.84
C ASN A 276 -20.80 48.27 41.32
N GLY A 277 -19.79 47.81 40.60
CA GLY A 277 -18.85 46.70 40.76
C GLY A 277 -18.73 45.91 39.45
N TYR A 278 -17.60 45.21 39.26
CA TYR A 278 -17.37 44.07 38.34
C TYR A 278 -17.22 44.42 36.83
N THR A 279 -16.42 43.77 35.96
CA THR A 279 -15.32 42.78 35.94
C THR A 279 -15.00 42.64 34.43
N LEU A 280 -13.76 42.36 34.01
CA LEU A 280 -13.41 41.29 33.04
C LEU A 280 -11.98 41.41 32.52
N GLU A 281 -11.17 40.43 32.95
CA GLU A 281 -10.01 39.94 32.24
C GLU A 281 -10.35 39.40 30.85
N SER A 282 -9.38 39.40 29.94
CA SER A 282 -9.21 38.33 28.96
C SER A 282 -7.82 38.40 28.31
N GLY A 283 -7.01 37.36 28.57
CA GLY A 283 -5.70 37.13 27.96
C GLY A 283 -5.74 36.59 26.51
N PRO A 284 -4.56 36.22 25.95
CA PRO A 284 -4.33 36.16 24.50
C PRO A 284 -4.34 34.75 23.86
N ASN A 285 -4.61 34.73 22.54
CA ASN A 285 -4.67 33.58 21.62
C ASN A 285 -3.29 32.93 21.38
N LYS A 286 -3.10 31.60 21.49
CA LYS A 286 -3.52 30.47 20.61
C LYS A 286 -2.89 30.46 19.20
N ARG A 287 -1.77 29.74 19.03
CA ARG A 287 -1.36 29.10 17.77
C ARG A 287 -0.53 27.83 18.05
N LEU A 288 -1.17 26.67 18.27
CA LEU A 288 -0.59 25.29 18.16
C LEU A 288 -1.62 24.23 18.64
N LYS A 289 -2.73 23.96 17.92
CA LYS A 289 -3.75 22.98 18.41
C LYS A 289 -4.51 22.14 17.37
N LYS A 290 -4.24 22.18 16.06
CA LYS A 290 -5.16 21.51 15.11
C LYS A 290 -4.98 19.99 15.00
N LYS A 291 -3.79 19.44 15.30
CA LYS A 291 -3.47 18.02 15.05
C LYS A 291 -3.75 17.08 16.24
N ASP A 292 -3.71 17.60 17.47
CA ASP A 292 -3.99 16.84 18.70
C ASP A 292 -5.49 16.85 19.07
N GLN A 293 -6.22 17.86 18.61
CA GLN A 293 -7.66 18.03 18.86
C GLN A 293 -8.51 16.87 18.28
N CYS A 294 -8.11 16.31 17.13
CA CYS A 294 -8.86 15.24 16.48
C CYS A 294 -8.82 13.92 17.27
N SER A 295 -7.65 13.55 17.79
CA SER A 295 -7.51 12.37 18.64
C SER A 295 -8.27 12.53 19.96
N SER A 296 -8.18 13.71 20.60
CA SER A 296 -8.91 13.96 21.86
C SER A 296 -10.42 13.83 21.70
N ASP A 297 -10.98 14.37 20.62
CA ASP A 297 -12.43 14.30 20.35
C ASP A 297 -12.88 12.85 20.08
N LEU A 298 -12.05 12.05 19.39
CA LEU A 298 -12.31 10.63 19.16
C LEU A 298 -12.25 9.81 20.45
N ILE A 299 -11.24 10.04 21.28
CA ILE A 299 -11.08 9.38 22.57
C ILE A 299 -12.28 9.69 23.46
N GLU A 300 -12.70 10.95 23.53
CA GLU A 300 -13.86 11.35 24.32
C GLU A 300 -15.13 10.63 23.84
N LYS A 301 -15.39 10.65 22.52
CA LYS A 301 -16.57 10.00 21.94
C LYS A 301 -16.58 8.49 22.12
N LEU A 302 -15.45 7.83 21.96
CA LEU A 302 -15.35 6.37 22.12
C LEU A 302 -15.34 5.95 23.59
N SER A 303 -14.80 6.78 24.49
CA SER A 303 -14.86 6.51 25.94
C SER A 303 -16.29 6.58 26.48
N ARG A 304 -17.20 7.29 25.79
CA ARG A 304 -18.64 7.27 26.09
C ARG A 304 -19.30 5.94 25.71
N LYS A 305 -18.70 5.13 24.83
CA LYS A 305 -19.15 3.76 24.58
C LYS A 305 -18.64 2.87 25.70
N ASN A 306 -19.53 2.13 26.35
CA ASN A 306 -19.12 1.14 27.34
C ASN A 306 -18.28 0.05 26.68
N LYS A 307 -17.16 -0.34 27.30
CA LYS A 307 -16.34 -1.45 26.83
C LYS A 307 -17.09 -2.77 27.02
N GLU A 308 -17.25 -3.52 25.95
CA GLU A 308 -17.90 -4.83 25.98
C GLU A 308 -16.90 -5.96 26.22
N LYS A 309 -17.35 -7.02 26.89
CA LYS A 309 -16.53 -8.22 27.08
C LYS A 309 -16.50 -9.00 25.76
N GLY A 310 -15.35 -9.05 25.12
CA GLY A 310 -15.18 -9.68 23.81
C GLY A 310 -13.84 -9.36 23.17
N VAL A 311 -13.72 -9.65 21.88
CA VAL A 311 -12.54 -9.37 21.07
C VAL A 311 -12.94 -8.59 19.81
N GLY A 312 -12.39 -7.39 19.66
CA GLY A 312 -12.46 -6.63 18.41
C GLY A 312 -11.23 -6.90 17.54
N ILE A 313 -11.42 -7.28 16.28
CA ILE A 313 -10.35 -7.44 15.29
C ILE A 313 -10.35 -6.21 14.38
N ILE A 314 -9.20 -5.56 14.23
CA ILE A 314 -9.04 -4.39 13.35
C ILE A 314 -8.11 -4.75 12.19
N SER A 315 -8.54 -4.43 10.98
CA SER A 315 -7.76 -4.52 9.75
C SER A 315 -7.71 -3.16 9.07
N PHE A 316 -6.68 -2.90 8.26
CA PHE A 316 -6.54 -1.64 7.49
C PHE A 316 -6.76 -1.83 5.98
N ASN A 317 -7.11 -3.05 5.58
CA ASN A 317 -7.38 -3.39 4.19
C ASN A 317 -8.56 -4.37 4.13
N SER A 318 -9.60 -4.01 3.37
CA SER A 318 -10.81 -4.82 3.24
C SER A 318 -10.53 -6.18 2.58
N SER A 319 -9.52 -6.27 1.71
CA SER A 319 -9.17 -7.50 0.99
C SER A 319 -8.52 -8.56 1.88
N THR A 320 -7.93 -8.18 3.01
CA THR A 320 -7.21 -9.08 3.93
C THR A 320 -7.96 -9.35 5.22
N GLN A 321 -9.03 -8.59 5.51
CA GLN A 321 -9.85 -8.71 6.72
C GLN A 321 -10.33 -10.15 6.98
N GLU A 322 -10.85 -10.83 5.96
CA GLU A 322 -11.36 -12.20 6.11
C GLU A 322 -10.23 -13.18 6.50
N ASN A 323 -9.02 -12.96 5.97
CA ASN A 323 -7.85 -13.77 6.33
C ASN A 323 -7.38 -13.51 7.76
N HIS A 324 -7.40 -12.24 8.20
CA HIS A 324 -7.10 -11.88 9.59
C HIS A 324 -8.08 -12.53 10.56
N GLN A 325 -9.37 -12.48 10.25
CA GLN A 325 -10.42 -13.10 11.04
C GLN A 325 -10.22 -14.62 11.11
N ARG A 326 -10.04 -15.29 9.96
CA ARG A 326 -9.75 -16.75 9.93
C ARG A 326 -8.50 -17.12 10.72
N SER A 327 -7.42 -16.35 10.58
CA SER A 327 -6.16 -16.60 11.29
C SER A 327 -6.33 -16.51 12.81
N PHE A 328 -7.15 -15.55 13.28
CA PHE A 328 -7.47 -15.39 14.69
C PHE A 328 -8.45 -16.46 15.19
N GLU A 329 -9.51 -16.79 14.44
CA GLU A 329 -10.50 -17.80 14.80
C GLU A 329 -9.91 -19.22 14.85
N ALA A 330 -8.84 -19.48 14.11
CA ALA A 330 -8.07 -20.72 14.21
C ALA A 330 -7.42 -20.91 15.60
N ILE A 331 -7.25 -19.83 16.35
CA ILE A 331 -6.88 -19.88 17.77
C ILE A 331 -8.15 -20.27 18.51
N ASP A 332 -8.33 -21.56 18.78
CA ASP A 332 -9.45 -22.13 19.55
C ASP A 332 -9.53 -21.53 20.98
N ILE A 333 -10.02 -20.29 21.07
CA ILE A 333 -10.25 -19.50 22.27
C ILE A 333 -11.72 -19.70 22.60
N SER A 334 -11.99 -20.15 23.83
CA SER A 334 -13.33 -20.45 24.38
C SER A 334 -14.45 -19.72 23.67
N SER A 335 -15.35 -20.47 23.04
CA SER A 335 -16.47 -20.07 22.17
C SER A 335 -17.51 -19.13 22.80
N SER A 336 -17.22 -18.54 23.96
CA SER A 336 -18.09 -17.70 24.76
C SER A 336 -17.86 -16.19 24.59
N LEU A 337 -16.77 -15.76 23.94
CA LEU A 337 -16.49 -14.34 23.72
C LEU A 337 -16.96 -13.90 22.32
N PRO A 338 -17.75 -12.82 22.20
CA PRO A 338 -18.10 -12.28 20.89
C PRO A 338 -16.82 -11.76 20.20
N VAL A 339 -16.66 -12.14 18.94
CA VAL A 339 -15.58 -11.67 18.07
C VAL A 339 -16.19 -10.83 16.96
N GLN A 340 -15.71 -9.61 16.76
CA GLN A 340 -16.19 -8.73 15.71
C GLN A 340 -15.03 -8.08 14.97
N ALA A 341 -15.05 -8.15 13.63
CA ALA A 341 -14.01 -7.60 12.78
C ALA A 341 -14.42 -6.25 12.18
N TYR A 342 -13.47 -5.33 12.09
CA TYR A 342 -13.62 -3.98 11.56
C TYR A 342 -12.52 -3.67 10.55
N VAL A 343 -12.85 -2.84 9.56
CA VAL A 343 -11.86 -2.27 8.63
C VAL A 343 -11.79 -0.78 8.86
N ILE A 344 -10.57 -0.27 9.04
CA ILE A 344 -10.30 1.16 9.26
C ILE A 344 -9.51 1.67 8.06
N LEU A 345 -10.14 2.49 7.23
CA LEU A 345 -9.51 3.12 6.06
C LEU A 345 -9.11 4.57 6.35
N LYS A 346 -9.82 5.21 7.28
CA LYS A 346 -9.53 6.54 7.83
C LYS A 346 -9.79 6.55 9.33
N LEU A 347 -9.17 7.50 10.04
CA LEU A 347 -9.26 7.56 11.51
C LEU A 347 -10.71 7.71 12.02
N ASP A 348 -11.58 8.38 11.27
CA ASP A 348 -13.00 8.54 11.61
C ASP A 348 -13.78 7.22 11.61
N ASP A 349 -13.32 6.20 10.88
CA ASP A 349 -13.99 4.88 10.85
C ASP A 349 -13.95 4.22 12.23
N LEU A 350 -13.04 4.65 13.11
CA LEU A 350 -12.97 4.18 14.49
C LEU A 350 -14.25 4.47 15.27
N MET A 351 -15.05 5.46 14.85
CA MET A 351 -16.37 5.75 15.42
C MET A 351 -17.38 4.60 15.22
N LEU A 352 -17.16 3.73 14.23
CA LEU A 352 -17.99 2.55 13.98
C LEU A 352 -17.58 1.35 14.85
N VAL A 353 -16.39 1.40 15.45
CA VAL A 353 -15.87 0.32 16.29
C VAL A 353 -16.58 0.31 17.64
N GLN A 354 -17.00 -0.88 18.08
CA GLN A 354 -17.41 -1.14 19.46
C GLN A 354 -16.14 -1.45 20.27
N PRO A 355 -15.79 -0.66 21.30
CA PRO A 355 -14.64 -0.96 22.13
C PRO A 355 -14.86 -2.27 22.89
N TYR A 356 -14.04 -3.27 22.62
CA TYR A 356 -14.02 -4.50 23.40
C TYR A 356 -12.87 -4.49 24.41
N THR A 357 -12.99 -5.29 25.47
CA THR A 357 -11.93 -5.47 26.47
C THR A 357 -10.59 -5.85 25.86
N LYS A 358 -10.62 -6.63 24.78
CA LYS A 358 -9.44 -7.07 24.02
C LYS A 358 -9.57 -6.59 22.58
N MET A 359 -8.53 -5.98 22.04
CA MET A 359 -8.48 -5.52 20.65
C MET A 359 -7.26 -6.10 19.95
N VAL A 360 -7.44 -6.73 18.79
CA VAL A 360 -6.36 -7.32 18.01
C VAL A 360 -6.25 -6.57 16.68
N ILE A 361 -5.14 -5.88 16.49
CA ILE A 361 -4.87 -5.05 15.33
C ILE A 361 -3.96 -5.84 14.38
N PHE A 362 -4.48 -6.18 13.21
CA PHE A 362 -3.71 -6.78 12.13
C PHE A 362 -3.17 -5.70 11.20
N VAL A 363 -1.87 -5.78 10.94
CA VAL A 363 -1.16 -4.94 9.99
C VAL A 363 -0.56 -5.84 8.92
N ASP A 364 -0.96 -5.63 7.67
CA ASP A 364 -0.42 -6.39 6.54
C ASP A 364 1.06 -6.12 6.31
N TYR A 365 1.76 -7.14 5.83
CA TYR A 365 3.12 -7.05 5.34
C TYR A 365 3.26 -5.93 4.31
N ASN A 366 4.32 -5.16 4.44
CA ASN A 366 4.76 -4.18 3.45
C ASN A 366 6.29 -4.24 3.31
N GLU A 367 6.78 -3.86 2.14
CA GLU A 367 8.21 -3.94 1.79
C GLU A 367 9.09 -3.04 2.68
N ARG A 368 8.49 -2.01 3.27
CA ARG A 368 9.17 -1.06 4.17
C ARG A 368 9.24 -1.56 5.61
N ASN A 369 8.64 -2.70 5.94
CA ASN A 369 8.60 -3.27 7.30
C ASN A 369 8.05 -2.30 8.37
N ILE A 370 7.13 -1.42 7.97
CA ILE A 370 6.48 -0.46 8.85
C ILE A 370 5.24 -1.12 9.46
N ILE A 371 5.23 -1.31 10.77
CA ILE A 371 4.07 -1.86 11.49
C ILE A 371 3.15 -0.71 11.94
N LEU A 372 3.67 0.21 12.75
CA LEU A 372 3.02 1.48 13.09
C LEU A 372 3.90 2.61 12.57
N GLU A 373 3.29 3.65 12.03
CA GLU A 373 4.01 4.81 11.50
C GLU A 373 4.68 5.60 12.63
N SER A 374 5.91 6.04 12.44
CA SER A 374 6.61 7.01 13.27
C SER A 374 6.35 8.41 12.70
N PRO A 375 6.01 9.39 13.55
CA PRO A 375 5.59 10.71 13.09
C PRO A 375 6.69 11.49 12.36
N GLU A 376 7.95 11.11 12.59
CA GLU A 376 9.13 11.79 12.05
C GLU A 376 9.58 11.25 10.69
N THR A 377 9.24 9.99 10.35
CA THR A 377 9.85 9.27 9.21
C THR A 377 8.84 8.71 8.22
N GLU A 378 7.59 8.49 8.62
CA GLU A 378 6.56 7.93 7.75
C GLU A 378 5.42 8.91 7.46
N ILE A 379 4.94 8.89 6.21
CA ILE A 379 3.75 9.64 5.78
C ILE A 379 2.50 8.82 6.14
N GLY A 380 1.54 9.47 6.79
CA GLY A 380 0.35 8.83 7.36
C GLY A 380 0.56 8.40 8.81
N ASP A 381 -0.55 8.18 9.52
CA ASP A 381 -0.50 7.82 10.95
C ASP A 381 -1.70 6.98 11.43
N ILE A 382 -2.48 6.43 10.49
CA ILE A 382 -3.75 5.77 10.81
C ILE A 382 -3.52 4.55 11.72
N ARG A 383 -2.50 3.72 11.46
CA ARG A 383 -2.24 2.52 12.28
C ARG A 383 -1.75 2.91 13.67
N ARG A 384 -0.78 3.84 13.75
CA ARG A 384 -0.29 4.38 15.02
C ARG A 384 -1.44 4.98 15.85
N ARG A 385 -2.19 5.93 15.28
CA ARG A 385 -3.27 6.64 15.98
C ARG A 385 -4.41 5.72 16.40
N THR A 386 -4.81 4.78 15.55
CA THR A 386 -5.80 3.76 15.92
C THR A 386 -5.35 2.99 17.15
N THR A 387 -4.09 2.59 17.19
CA THR A 387 -3.50 1.88 18.33
C THR A 387 -3.47 2.76 19.59
N GLU A 388 -3.04 4.01 19.47
CA GLU A 388 -2.99 4.98 20.58
C GLU A 388 -4.37 5.25 21.18
N VAL A 389 -5.37 5.55 20.34
CA VAL A 389 -6.74 5.83 20.79
C VAL A 389 -7.34 4.65 21.56
N LEU A 390 -7.17 3.42 21.05
CA LEU A 390 -7.68 2.22 21.73
C LEU A 390 -6.97 1.94 23.06
N LEU A 391 -5.68 2.23 23.14
CA LEU A 391 -4.92 2.14 24.39
C LEU A 391 -5.38 3.19 25.40
N GLU A 392 -5.70 4.41 24.96
CA GLU A 392 -6.16 5.50 25.82
C GLU A 392 -7.58 5.29 26.36
N ILE A 393 -8.47 4.67 25.57
CA ILE A 393 -9.79 4.21 26.04
C ILE A 393 -9.66 3.03 27.03
N GLY A 394 -8.45 2.46 27.15
CA GLY A 394 -8.12 1.41 28.11
C GLY A 394 -8.52 0.02 27.63
N CYS A 395 -8.46 -0.24 26.33
CA CYS A 395 -8.53 -1.59 25.77
C CYS A 395 -7.17 -2.30 25.92
N ASP A 396 -7.17 -3.63 26.09
CA ASP A 396 -5.94 -4.44 26.00
C ASP A 396 -5.66 -4.76 24.54
N VAL A 397 -4.68 -4.05 23.96
CA VAL A 397 -4.39 -4.07 22.53
C VAL A 397 -3.25 -5.04 22.21
N PHE A 398 -3.45 -5.87 21.19
CA PHE A 398 -2.45 -6.73 20.59
C PHE A 398 -2.20 -6.28 19.15
N VAL A 399 -0.95 -6.28 18.69
CA VAL A 399 -0.58 -5.93 17.32
C VAL A 399 0.02 -7.15 16.64
N VAL A 400 -0.49 -7.49 15.46
CA VAL A 400 -0.09 -8.66 14.68
C VAL A 400 0.37 -8.18 13.31
N TYR A 401 1.65 -8.34 13.01
CA TYR A 401 2.19 -8.10 11.68
C TYR A 401 2.01 -9.36 10.82
N TYR A 402 1.09 -9.29 9.87
CA TYR A 402 0.59 -10.41 9.09
C TYR A 402 1.37 -10.59 7.79
N ARG A 403 1.54 -11.84 7.32
CA ARG A 403 2.29 -12.21 6.09
C ARG A 403 3.80 -11.92 6.14
N ASP A 404 4.39 -11.77 7.32
CA ASP A 404 5.85 -11.67 7.44
C ASP A 404 6.52 -13.01 7.09
N LYS A 405 7.30 -13.03 6.00
CA LYS A 405 7.97 -14.25 5.49
C LYS A 405 8.93 -14.85 6.51
N ASN A 406 9.60 -14.02 7.31
CA ASN A 406 10.55 -14.46 8.31
C ASN A 406 9.86 -15.07 9.55
N SER A 407 8.54 -14.90 9.66
CA SER A 407 7.74 -15.52 10.71
C SER A 407 7.31 -16.96 10.40
N LYS A 408 7.66 -17.51 9.22
CA LYS A 408 7.43 -18.94 8.90
C LYS A 408 8.18 -19.88 9.83
N SER A 409 9.37 -19.49 10.25
CA SER A 409 10.28 -20.29 11.07
C SER A 409 10.71 -19.49 12.30
N LEU A 410 9.73 -19.06 13.09
CA LEU A 410 9.98 -18.26 14.28
C LEU A 410 10.63 -19.10 15.39
N PRO A 411 11.71 -18.63 16.05
CA PRO A 411 12.29 -19.32 17.21
C PRO A 411 11.27 -19.54 18.34
N ARG A 412 11.45 -20.61 19.12
CA ARG A 412 10.48 -21.05 20.16
C ARG A 412 10.35 -20.12 21.36
N GLU A 413 11.22 -19.14 21.48
CA GLU A 413 11.20 -18.12 22.53
C GLU A 413 10.60 -16.80 22.04
N ASN A 414 10.45 -16.62 20.73
CA ASN A 414 10.09 -15.34 20.14
C ASN A 414 8.60 -15.30 19.77
N LEU A 415 7.96 -14.17 20.07
CA LEU A 415 6.58 -13.89 19.65
C LEU A 415 6.52 -13.15 18.32
N TYR A 416 7.63 -12.55 17.90
CA TYR A 416 7.74 -11.76 16.69
C TYR A 416 9.14 -11.92 16.09
N ASN A 417 9.29 -11.60 14.80
CA ASN A 417 10.55 -11.61 14.07
C ASN A 417 11.47 -10.50 14.57
N THR A 418 12.57 -10.88 15.21
CA THR A 418 13.52 -9.96 15.85
C THR A 418 14.33 -9.11 14.86
N SER A 419 14.30 -9.41 13.55
CA SER A 419 14.91 -8.55 12.53
C SER A 419 14.11 -7.27 12.26
N LEU A 420 12.88 -7.15 12.78
CA LEU A 420 12.04 -5.96 12.63
C LEU A 420 12.40 -4.89 13.67
N TYR A 421 13.41 -4.08 13.36
CA TYR A 421 13.86 -2.96 14.21
C TYR A 421 12.76 -1.93 14.52
N SER A 422 11.71 -1.85 13.70
CA SER A 422 10.56 -0.96 13.93
C SER A 422 9.83 -1.27 15.24
N ILE A 423 9.84 -2.52 15.70
CA ILE A 423 9.23 -2.93 16.97
C ILE A 423 9.98 -2.34 18.17
N GLU A 424 11.30 -2.16 18.05
CA GLU A 424 12.13 -1.61 19.14
C GLU A 424 12.14 -0.08 19.14
N LYS A 425 12.20 0.52 17.95
CA LYS A 425 12.30 1.98 17.79
C LYS A 425 10.98 2.69 18.06
N GLN A 426 9.84 2.10 17.69
CA GLN A 426 8.54 2.75 17.81
C GLN A 426 8.03 2.63 19.25
N THR A 427 7.74 3.77 19.89
CA THR A 427 7.44 3.85 21.33
C THR A 427 6.25 2.98 21.77
N VAL A 428 5.17 2.94 20.99
CA VAL A 428 3.96 2.17 21.28
C VAL A 428 4.22 0.67 21.13
N LEU A 429 4.89 0.24 20.07
CA LEU A 429 5.28 -1.15 19.83
C LEU A 429 6.24 -1.65 20.89
N SER A 430 7.25 -0.86 21.26
CA SER A 430 8.19 -1.22 22.32
C SER A 430 7.48 -1.41 23.66
N ARG A 431 6.51 -0.55 23.98
CA ARG A 431 5.64 -0.69 25.17
C ARG A 431 4.79 -1.96 25.11
N LEU A 432 4.14 -2.22 23.97
CA LEU A 432 3.31 -3.43 23.78
C LEU A 432 4.16 -4.71 23.82
N ARG A 433 5.36 -4.68 23.23
CA ARG A 433 6.34 -5.77 23.24
C ARG A 433 6.68 -6.19 24.65
N SER A 434 6.98 -5.22 25.53
CA SER A 434 7.33 -5.50 26.93
C SER A 434 6.23 -6.26 27.71
N ARG A 435 4.99 -6.24 27.22
CA ARG A 435 3.84 -6.93 27.79
C ARG A 435 3.45 -8.21 27.04
N GLY A 436 4.26 -8.65 26.05
CA GLY A 436 3.91 -9.76 25.17
C GLY A 436 2.63 -9.46 24.40
N ARG A 437 2.55 -8.31 23.72
CA ARG A 437 1.38 -7.89 22.94
C ARG A 437 1.68 -7.66 21.46
N VAL A 438 2.88 -7.98 21.00
CA VAL A 438 3.31 -7.81 19.60
C VAL A 438 3.66 -9.17 19.03
N PHE A 439 3.11 -9.47 17.85
CA PHE A 439 3.34 -10.70 17.13
C PHE A 439 3.68 -10.43 15.68
N THR A 440 4.38 -11.37 15.07
CA THR A 440 4.50 -11.45 13.62
C THR A 440 4.11 -12.87 13.19
N VAL A 441 3.35 -12.98 12.11
CA VAL A 441 2.83 -14.26 11.60
C VAL A 441 2.89 -14.27 10.08
N TYR A 442 3.04 -15.44 9.48
CA TYR A 442 2.96 -15.57 8.02
C TYR A 442 1.55 -15.90 7.52
N ASP A 443 0.86 -16.80 8.22
CA ASP A 443 -0.48 -17.27 7.83
C ASP A 443 -1.30 -17.62 9.08
N THR A 444 -0.73 -18.48 9.92
CA THR A 444 -1.30 -18.88 11.21
C THR A 444 -0.36 -18.53 12.35
N PHE A 445 -0.92 -18.41 13.55
CA PHE A 445 -0.13 -18.22 14.77
C PHE A 445 0.65 -19.49 15.11
N HIS A 446 1.91 -19.32 15.49
CA HIS A 446 2.76 -20.40 15.98
C HIS A 446 2.20 -20.94 17.32
N PRO A 447 2.34 -22.24 17.65
CA PRO A 447 1.76 -22.82 18.87
C PRO A 447 2.06 -22.07 20.19
N GLN A 448 3.25 -21.48 20.31
CA GLN A 448 3.61 -20.66 21.47
C GLN A 448 2.82 -19.33 21.52
N GLN A 449 2.66 -18.67 20.37
CA GLN A 449 1.86 -17.44 20.27
C GLN A 449 0.40 -17.73 20.62
N VAL A 450 -0.14 -18.87 20.13
CA VAL A 450 -1.47 -19.39 20.50
C VAL A 450 -1.59 -19.58 22.00
N GLN A 451 -0.61 -20.24 22.64
CA GLN A 451 -0.65 -20.46 24.09
C GLN A 451 -0.65 -19.13 24.86
N MET A 452 0.16 -18.17 24.43
CA MET A 452 0.21 -16.86 25.07
C MET A 452 -1.09 -16.08 24.87
N LEU A 453 -1.68 -16.10 23.66
CA LEU A 453 -2.98 -15.49 23.39
C LEU A 453 -4.08 -16.13 24.23
N LYS A 454 -4.13 -17.47 24.33
CA LYS A 454 -5.07 -18.18 25.20
C LYS A 454 -4.94 -17.76 26.67
N ASN A 455 -3.74 -17.53 27.16
CA ASN A 455 -3.52 -17.06 28.54
C ASN A 455 -3.98 -15.62 28.75
N CYS A 456 -3.91 -14.78 27.71
CA CYS A 456 -4.20 -13.35 27.83
C CYS A 456 -5.66 -12.99 27.50
N LEU A 457 -6.35 -13.86 26.76
CA LEU A 457 -7.72 -13.68 26.28
C LEU A 457 -8.77 -14.46 27.09
N LYS A 458 -8.35 -15.38 27.98
CA LYS A 458 -9.18 -15.90 29.07
C LYS A 458 -9.44 -14.78 30.08
#